data_AF-A0A1C5NDG7-F1
#
_entry.id   AF-A0A1C5NDG7-F1
#
_cell.length_a   1.000
_cell.length_b   1.000
_cell.length_c   1.000
_cell.angle_alpha   90.00
_cell.angle_beta   90.00
_cell.angle_gamma   90.00
#
_symmetry.space_group_name_H-M   'P 1'
#
loop_
_entity.id
_entity.type
_entity.pdbx_description
1 polymer ?
#
loop_
_entity_poly.entity_id
_entity_poly.type
_entity_poly.pdbx_seq_one_letter_code
_entity_poly.pdbx_strand_id
1 'polypeptide(L)'
;MVKRYPHTAIVTIEANGRLVDGEWVPGKPVEISVPGRYDPVSDGRIVLKRNSAGDEAQVHGYFYSKMQPPADSKFLRLKVASKGIDVPVICWEPYQSHSIINV
;
A
#
# COMPACT_ATOMS: atom_id res chain seq x y z
N MET A 1 1.99 -23.65 -15.11
CA MET A 1 2.83 -22.48 -14.78
C MET A 1 2.04 -21.57 -13.85
N VAL A 2 2.46 -21.34 -12.60
CA VAL A 2 1.69 -20.53 -11.63
C VAL A 2 1.92 -19.05 -11.91
N LYS A 3 0.84 -18.29 -12.13
CA LYS A 3 0.91 -16.82 -12.33
C LYS A 3 1.24 -16.16 -10.99
N ARG A 4 2.47 -15.66 -10.83
CA ARG A 4 2.96 -15.07 -9.56
C ARG A 4 2.19 -13.81 -9.13
N TYR A 5 1.65 -13.05 -10.09
CA TYR A 5 0.85 -11.85 -9.85
C TYR A 5 -0.48 -11.96 -10.61
N PRO A 6 -1.46 -12.68 -10.04
CA PRO A 6 -2.74 -12.94 -10.71
C PRO A 6 -3.70 -11.74 -10.63
N HIS A 7 -3.44 -10.75 -9.78
CA HIS A 7 -4.33 -9.63 -9.51
C HIS A 7 -3.75 -8.30 -9.98
N THR A 8 -4.64 -7.33 -10.15
CA THR A 8 -4.29 -5.93 -10.33
C THR A 8 -5.00 -5.14 -9.24
N ALA A 9 -4.22 -4.40 -8.44
CA ALA A 9 -4.75 -3.46 -7.47
C ALA A 9 -4.78 -2.05 -8.06
N ILE A 10 -5.76 -1.26 -7.64
CA ILE A 10 -5.73 0.19 -7.79
C ILE A 10 -5.28 0.76 -6.45
N VAL A 11 -4.14 1.46 -6.44
CA VAL A 11 -3.62 2.13 -5.25
C VAL A 11 -3.86 3.62 -5.41
N THR A 12 -4.54 4.22 -4.45
CA THR A 12 -4.67 5.68 -4.37
C THR A 12 -3.50 6.23 -3.57
N ILE A 13 -2.75 7.15 -4.18
CA ILE A 13 -1.64 7.88 -3.57
C ILE A 13 -1.93 9.37 -3.54
N GLU A 14 -1.40 10.06 -2.55
CA GLU A 14 -1.28 11.52 -2.58
C GLU A 14 0.05 11.86 -3.26
N ALA A 15 -0.03 12.41 -4.46
CA ALA A 15 1.14 12.83 -5.23
C ALA A 15 1.41 14.33 -5.01
N ASN A 16 2.70 14.68 -4.89
CA ASN A 16 3.19 16.06 -4.74
C ASN A 16 2.75 16.77 -3.44
N GLY A 17 2.50 16.00 -2.37
CA GLY A 17 2.41 16.59 -1.02
C GLY A 17 3.77 17.15 -0.62
N ARG A 18 3.79 18.30 0.06
CA ARG A 18 5.03 18.98 0.40
C ARG A 18 4.92 19.80 1.68
N LEU A 19 6.04 19.97 2.36
CA LEU A 19 6.18 20.95 3.43
C LEU A 19 6.33 22.34 2.82
N VAL A 20 5.45 23.27 3.21
CA VAL A 20 5.55 24.70 2.89
C VAL A 20 5.54 25.43 4.23
N ASP A 21 6.61 26.17 4.52
CA ASP A 21 6.76 26.96 5.75
C ASP A 21 6.52 26.17 7.06
N GLY A 22 6.87 24.88 7.06
CA GLY A 22 6.71 23.98 8.22
C GLY A 22 5.33 23.33 8.32
N GLU A 23 4.38 23.68 7.46
CA GLU A 23 3.07 23.04 7.37
C GLU A 23 3.01 22.04 6.21
N TRP A 24 2.41 20.86 6.45
CA TRP A 24 2.16 19.90 5.38
C TRP A 24 1.01 20.36 4.50
N VAL A 25 1.30 20.63 3.23
CA VAL A 25 0.29 20.89 2.21
C VAL A 25 -0.02 19.58 1.49
N PRO A 26 -1.25 19.05 1.60
CA PRO A 26 -1.61 17.79 0.96
C PRO A 26 -1.55 17.91 -0.55
N GLY A 27 -1.02 16.86 -1.19
CA GLY A 27 -0.98 16.73 -2.64
C GLY A 27 -2.33 16.37 -3.25
N LYS A 28 -2.32 16.02 -4.54
CA LYS A 28 -3.53 15.54 -5.24
C LYS A 28 -3.63 14.02 -5.15
N PRO A 29 -4.84 13.47 -4.88
CA PRO A 29 -5.04 12.03 -4.97
C PRO A 29 -4.94 11.58 -6.43
N VAL A 30 -4.12 10.57 -6.67
CA VAL A 30 -3.91 9.93 -7.97
C VAL A 30 -4.04 8.43 -7.79
N GLU A 31 -4.67 7.76 -8.75
CA GLU A 31 -4.78 6.30 -8.75
C GLU A 31 -3.71 5.69 -9.67
N ILE A 32 -3.02 4.66 -9.19
CA ILE A 32 -2.06 3.89 -9.95
C ILE A 32 -2.45 2.41 -9.99
N SER A 33 -2.19 1.77 -11.12
CA SER A 33 -2.47 0.35 -11.33
C SER A 33 -1.25 -0.48 -10.99
N VAL A 34 -1.40 -1.40 -10.03
CA VAL A 34 -0.32 -2.18 -9.44
C VAL A 34 -0.59 -3.67 -9.63
N PRO A 35 0.10 -4.36 -10.55
CA PRO A 35 -0.03 -5.81 -10.66
C PRO A 35 0.60 -6.48 -9.44
N GLY A 36 -0.06 -7.50 -8.90
CA GLY A 36 0.39 -8.14 -7.68
C GLY A 36 -0.40 -9.39 -7.26
N ARG A 37 -0.13 -9.82 -6.02
CA ARG A 37 -0.84 -10.90 -5.33
C ARG A 37 -1.30 -10.39 -3.97
N TYR A 38 -2.56 -10.64 -3.63
CA TYR A 38 -3.11 -10.33 -2.32
C TYR A 38 -3.19 -11.59 -1.48
N ASP A 39 -2.59 -11.56 -0.29
CA ASP A 39 -2.67 -12.62 0.71
C ASP A 39 -3.23 -12.04 2.02
N PRO A 40 -4.37 -12.54 2.55
CA PRO A 40 -4.90 -12.10 3.83
C PRO A 40 -4.02 -12.62 5.00
N VAL A 41 -3.94 -11.87 6.10
CA VAL A 41 -3.35 -12.36 7.35
C VAL A 41 -4.32 -13.35 7.99
N SER A 42 -3.84 -14.53 8.36
CA SER A 42 -4.63 -15.49 9.15
C SER A 42 -4.57 -15.17 10.64
N ASP A 43 -5.66 -15.43 11.37
CA ASP A 43 -5.97 -15.00 12.75
C ASP A 43 -4.96 -15.36 13.87
N GLY A 44 -3.83 -16.00 13.55
CA GLY A 44 -2.85 -16.44 14.54
C GLY A 44 -1.71 -15.45 14.83
N ARG A 45 -1.42 -14.49 13.94
CA ARG A 45 -0.26 -13.59 14.10
C ARG A 45 -0.63 -12.13 13.93
N ILE A 46 -0.61 -11.39 15.04
CA ILE A 46 -0.73 -9.93 15.02
C ILE A 46 0.59 -9.37 14.48
N VAL A 47 0.52 -8.64 13.37
CA VAL A 47 1.64 -7.87 12.82
C VAL A 47 1.27 -6.40 12.88
N LEU A 48 2.09 -5.61 13.55
CA LEU A 48 1.94 -4.16 13.63
C LEU A 48 2.91 -3.48 12.67
N LYS A 49 2.42 -2.46 11.96
CA LYS A 49 3.21 -1.61 11.08
C LYS A 49 2.91 -0.16 11.37
N ARG A 50 3.93 0.68 11.21
CA ARG A 50 3.80 2.13 11.38
C ARG A 50 3.22 2.74 10.11
N ASN A 51 2.13 3.51 10.26
CA ASN A 51 1.51 4.23 9.16
C ASN A 51 2.28 5.53 8.83
N SER A 52 1.85 6.25 7.80
CA SER A 52 2.46 7.54 7.42
C SER A 52 2.33 8.64 8.47
N ALA A 53 1.40 8.53 9.43
CA ALA A 53 1.22 9.48 10.53
C ALA A 53 2.11 9.15 11.74
N GLY A 54 2.77 8.00 11.74
CA GLY A 54 3.59 7.54 12.86
C GLY A 54 2.85 6.66 13.87
N ASP A 55 1.59 6.31 13.63
CA ASP A 55 0.81 5.42 14.48
C ASP A 55 1.01 3.95 14.10
N GLU A 56 0.84 3.05 15.06
CA GLU A 56 0.83 1.61 14.80
C GLU A 56 -0.56 1.15 14.35
N ALA A 57 -0.60 0.36 13.28
CA ALA A 57 -1.80 -0.28 12.77
C ALA A 57 -1.56 -1.79 12.59
N GLN A 58 -2.58 -2.58 12.89
CA GLN A 58 -2.56 -4.01 12.65
C GLN A 58 -2.72 -4.30 11.17
N VAL A 59 -1.85 -5.15 10.64
CA VAL A 59 -1.90 -5.63 9.26
C VAL A 59 -2.93 -6.75 9.17
N HIS A 60 -3.88 -6.59 8.25
CA HIS A 60 -4.93 -7.53 7.89
C HIS A 60 -4.69 -8.19 6.52
N GLY A 61 -3.78 -7.65 5.70
CA GLY A 61 -3.38 -8.26 4.44
C GLY A 61 -2.07 -7.74 3.88
N TYR A 62 -1.51 -8.52 2.96
CA TYR A 62 -0.30 -8.18 2.21
C TYR A 62 -0.59 -8.18 0.72
N PHE A 63 -0.18 -7.11 0.03
CA PHE A 63 -0.16 -7.07 -1.42
C PHE A 63 1.27 -7.04 -1.95
N TYR A 64 1.69 -8.13 -2.57
CA TYR A 64 3.03 -8.30 -3.12
C TYR A 64 3.09 -7.81 -4.57
N SER A 65 4.00 -6.90 -4.88
CA SER A 65 4.20 -6.37 -6.23
C SER A 65 5.69 -6.23 -6.59
N LYS A 66 6.00 -6.17 -7.89
CA LYS A 66 7.34 -5.75 -8.36
C LYS A 66 7.51 -4.23 -8.44
N MET A 67 6.42 -3.48 -8.36
CA MET A 67 6.46 -2.02 -8.44
C MET A 67 7.12 -1.48 -7.17
N GLN A 68 8.10 -0.59 -7.31
CA GLN A 68 8.69 0.08 -6.15
C GLN A 68 7.74 1.16 -5.62
N PRO A 69 7.75 1.44 -4.30
CA PRO A 69 6.94 2.52 -3.74
C PRO A 69 7.33 3.84 -4.41
N PRO A 70 6.35 4.59 -4.96
CA PRO A 70 6.58 5.96 -5.42
C PRO A 70 7.25 6.82 -4.33
N ALA A 71 8.32 7.53 -4.72
CA ALA A 71 8.99 8.46 -3.81
C ALA A 71 8.05 9.60 -3.40
N ASP A 72 8.25 10.13 -2.19
CA ASP A 72 7.56 11.32 -1.66
C ASP A 72 6.03 11.26 -1.77
N SER A 73 5.46 10.05 -1.70
CA SER A 73 4.03 9.82 -1.87
C SER A 73 3.42 9.26 -0.58
N LYS A 74 2.26 9.78 -0.19
CA LYS A 74 1.47 9.20 0.90
C LYS A 74 0.52 8.16 0.32
N PHE A 75 0.54 6.94 0.86
CA PHE A 75 -0.34 5.88 0.41
C PHE A 75 -1.67 5.96 1.15
N LEU A 76 -2.78 5.96 0.41
CA LEU A 76 -4.10 6.21 0.99
C LEU A 76 -4.94 4.93 1.05
N ARG A 77 -5.17 4.28 -0.08
CA ARG A 77 -6.08 3.12 -0.18
C ARG A 77 -5.60 2.10 -1.19
N LEU A 78 -5.93 0.83 -0.94
CA LEU A 78 -5.73 -0.31 -1.82
C LEU A 78 -7.10 -0.89 -2.19
N LYS A 79 -7.36 -1.01 -3.50
CA LYS A 79 -8.53 -1.70 -4.04
C LYS A 79 -8.11 -2.89 -4.87
N VAL A 80 -8.62 -4.08 -4.55
CA VAL A 80 -8.42 -5.30 -5.33
C VAL A 80 -9.78 -5.85 -5.73
N ALA A 81 -10.32 -5.38 -6.86
CA ALA A 81 -11.68 -5.68 -7.30
C ALA A 81 -11.95 -7.19 -7.40
N SER A 82 -11.00 -7.97 -7.93
CA SER A 82 -11.10 -9.44 -8.05
C SER A 82 -11.22 -10.20 -6.73
N LYS A 83 -11.02 -9.52 -5.60
CA LYS A 83 -11.12 -10.08 -4.24
C LYS A 83 -12.14 -9.32 -3.36
N GLY A 84 -12.80 -8.29 -3.89
CA GLY A 84 -13.72 -7.45 -3.11
C GLY A 84 -13.04 -6.65 -1.98
N ILE A 85 -11.74 -6.36 -2.10
CA ILE A 85 -10.96 -5.64 -1.08
C ILE A 85 -10.95 -4.14 -1.41
N ASP A 86 -11.27 -3.31 -0.42
CA ASP A 86 -11.14 -1.85 -0.45
C ASP A 86 -10.81 -1.33 0.96
N VAL A 87 -9.52 -1.12 1.23
CA VAL A 87 -8.98 -0.89 2.59
C VAL A 87 -7.92 0.22 2.58
N PRO A 88 -7.69 0.91 3.72
CA PRO A 88 -6.58 1.87 3.82
C PRO A 88 -5.23 1.18 3.67
N VAL A 89 -4.24 1.91 3.13
CA VAL A 89 -2.85 1.45 3.14
C VAL A 89 -2.18 1.89 4.43
N ILE A 90 -1.55 0.96 5.14
CA ILE A 90 -0.73 1.26 6.31
C ILE A 90 0.62 1.78 5.82
N CYS A 91 1.34 0.97 5.04
CA CYS A 91 2.61 1.35 4.45
C CYS A 91 2.94 0.52 3.21
N TRP A 92 3.82 1.05 2.36
CA TRP A 92 4.38 0.36 1.21
C TRP A 92 5.89 0.29 1.35
N GLU A 93 6.43 -0.90 1.54
CA GLU A 93 7.84 -1.11 1.81
C GLU A 93 8.51 -1.96 0.71
N PRO A 94 9.77 -1.63 0.33
CA PRO A 94 10.58 -2.52 -0.48
C PRO A 94 11.00 -3.75 0.34
N TYR A 95 10.94 -4.94 -0.26
CA TYR A 95 11.36 -6.19 0.34
C TYR A 95 12.17 -7.04 -0.66
N GLN A 96 13.50 -6.94 -0.54
CA GLN A 96 14.48 -7.65 -1.39
C GLN A 96 14.22 -7.43 -2.90
N SER A 97 13.57 -8.39 -3.56
CA SER A 97 13.30 -8.39 -5.01
C SER A 97 11.90 -7.91 -5.41
N HIS A 98 11.07 -7.57 -4.43
CA HIS A 98 9.70 -7.09 -4.62
C HIS A 98 9.36 -6.03 -3.58
N SER A 99 8.11 -5.60 -3.52
CA SER A 99 7.58 -4.68 -2.52
C SER A 99 6.29 -5.24 -1.93
N ILE A 100 5.96 -4.75 -0.74
CA ILE A 100 4.81 -5.20 0.04
C ILE A 100 3.99 -3.98 0.41
N ILE A 101 2.71 -3.98 0.06
CA ILE A 101 1.72 -3.05 0.58
C ILE A 101 1.04 -3.74 1.75
N ASN A 102 1.22 -3.18 2.95
CA ASN A 102 0.57 -3.64 4.17
C ASN A 102 -0.75 -2.89 4.32
N VAL A 103 -1.83 -3.65 4.49
CA VAL A 103 -3.20 -3.13 4.67
C VAL A 103 -3.89 -3.78 5.86
#